data_AF-A0A5T0XXR9-F1
#
_entry.id   AF-A0A5T0XXR9-F1
#
_cell.length_a   1.000
_cell.length_b   1.000
_cell.length_c   1.000
_cell.angle_alpha   90.00
_cell.angle_beta   90.00
_cell.angle_gamma   90.00
#
_symmetry.space_group_name_H-M   'P 1'
#
loop_
_entity.id
_entity.type
_entity.pdbx_description
1 polymer ?
#
loop_
_entity_poly.entity_id
_entity_poly.type
_entity_poly.pdbx_seq_one_letter_code
_entity_poly.pdbx_strand_id
1 'polypeptide(L)'
;IYDCYVDKVLTYFQNKNNFYNFEFNLKNYEIFCDVINKFIDYYELNNFNIKEIDKYLWQLGKVAFPRNYKKQSNKKHNLYK
;
A
#
# COMPACT_ATOMS: atom_id res chain seq x y z
N ILE A 1 -1.76 8.26 -10.11
CA ILE A 1 -0.54 7.54 -9.67
C ILE A 1 -1.05 6.51 -8.68
N TYR A 2 -1.20 5.25 -9.10
CA TYR A 2 -1.72 4.16 -8.28
C TYR A 2 -0.54 3.24 -7.97
N ASP A 3 -0.24 3.02 -6.69
CA ASP A 3 0.83 2.13 -6.27
C ASP A 3 0.27 0.97 -5.45
N CYS A 4 0.51 -0.25 -5.93
CA CYS A 4 0.07 -1.50 -5.30
C CYS A 4 0.60 -1.69 -3.87
N TYR A 5 1.66 -0.98 -3.46
CA TYR A 5 2.15 -1.00 -2.08
C TYR A 5 1.23 -0.22 -1.15
N VAL A 6 0.76 0.95 -1.57
CA VAL A 6 -0.14 1.80 -0.76
C VAL A 6 -1.46 1.09 -0.51
N ASP A 7 -2.00 0.46 -1.55
CA ASP A 7 -3.24 -0.34 -1.49
C ASP A 7 -3.15 -1.49 -0.46
N LYS A 8 -2.04 -2.24 -0.47
CA LYS A 8 -1.80 -3.32 0.50
C LYS A 8 -1.68 -2.82 1.93
N VAL A 9 -1.03 -1.68 2.13
CA VAL A 9 -0.86 -1.09 3.46
C VAL A 9 -2.20 -0.59 4.00
N LEU A 10 -2.98 0.12 3.18
CA LEU A 10 -4.31 0.58 3.57
C LEU A 10 -5.25 -0.59 3.89
N THR A 11 -5.25 -1.64 3.05
CA THR A 11 -6.00 -2.88 3.31
C THR A 11 -5.57 -3.56 4.62
N TYR A 12 -4.27 -3.59 4.91
CA TYR A 12 -3.75 -4.13 6.17
C TYR A 12 -4.27 -3.34 7.39
N PHE A 13 -4.19 -2.01 7.35
CA PHE A 13 -4.73 -1.17 8.42
C PHE A 13 -6.25 -1.26 8.54
N GLN A 14 -6.95 -1.44 7.41
CA GLN A 14 -8.40 -1.64 7.39
C GLN A 14 -8.78 -2.89 8.18
N ASN A 15 -8.14 -4.02 7.86
CA ASN A 15 -8.41 -5.30 8.54
C ASN A 15 -8.00 -5.30 10.01
N LYS A 16 -6.95 -4.55 10.36
CA LYS A 16 -6.40 -4.53 11.72
C LYS A 16 -7.17 -3.61 12.66
N ASN A 17 -7.60 -2.45 12.16
CA ASN A 17 -8.14 -1.37 12.99
C ASN A 17 -9.62 -1.06 12.70
N ASN A 18 -10.23 -1.73 11.72
CA ASN A 18 -11.62 -1.50 11.29
C ASN A 18 -11.95 -0.03 11.04
N PHE A 19 -10.94 0.79 10.68
CA PHE A 19 -11.09 2.24 10.55
C PHE A 19 -11.99 2.64 9.37
N TYR A 20 -12.23 1.71 8.44
CA TYR A 20 -13.05 1.96 7.26
C TYR A 20 -13.68 0.68 6.72
N ASN A 21 -14.94 0.73 6.31
CA ASN A 21 -15.70 -0.47 5.92
C ASN A 21 -16.04 -0.55 4.42
N PHE A 22 -15.48 0.33 3.58
CA PHE A 22 -15.82 0.38 2.15
C PHE A 22 -14.74 -0.24 1.27
N GLU A 23 -15.19 -0.74 0.12
CA GLU A 23 -14.34 -1.18 -0.98
C GLU A 23 -13.69 0.06 -1.60
N PHE A 24 -12.41 0.29 -1.30
CA PHE A 24 -11.70 1.47 -1.78
C PHE A 24 -11.33 1.31 -3.26
N ASN A 25 -12.06 1.97 -4.15
CA ASN A 25 -11.59 2.10 -5.53
C ASN A 25 -10.51 3.19 -5.63
N LEU A 26 -9.29 2.86 -5.20
CA LEU A 26 -8.13 3.77 -5.21
C LEU A 26 -7.67 4.17 -6.62
N LYS A 27 -8.35 3.70 -7.69
CA LYS A 27 -8.15 4.23 -9.05
C LYS A 27 -8.74 5.62 -9.21
N ASN A 28 -9.75 5.97 -8.41
CA ASN A 28 -10.25 7.34 -8.36
C ASN A 28 -9.42 8.14 -7.35
N TYR A 29 -8.80 9.22 -7.83
CA TYR A 29 -7.97 10.10 -7.02
C TYR A 29 -8.75 10.81 -5.92
N GLU A 30 -10.02 11.17 -6.17
CA GLU A 30 -10.87 11.81 -5.16
C GLU A 30 -11.14 10.85 -4.00
N ILE A 31 -11.51 9.60 -4.32
CA ILE A 31 -11.69 8.54 -3.31
C ILE A 31 -10.40 8.36 -2.53
N PHE A 32 -9.24 8.28 -3.20
CA PHE A 32 -7.94 8.15 -2.54
C PHE A 32 -7.68 9.29 -1.55
N CYS A 33 -7.89 10.55 -1.95
CA CYS A 33 -7.72 11.70 -1.04
C CYS A 33 -8.63 11.59 0.18
N ASP A 34 -9.89 11.19 0.01
CA ASP A 34 -10.81 10.97 1.12
C ASP A 34 -10.34 9.86 2.07
N VAL A 35 -9.80 8.75 1.53
CA VAL A 35 -9.21 7.69 2.38
C VAL A 35 -8.07 8.23 3.21
N ILE A 36 -7.16 8.98 2.58
CA ILE A 36 -5.98 9.51 3.25
C ILE A 36 -6.38 10.55 4.31
N ASN A 37 -7.36 11.41 4.03
CA ASN A 37 -7.88 12.34 5.03
C ASN A 37 -8.46 11.60 6.23
N LYS A 38 -9.26 10.55 6.02
CA LYS A 38 -9.80 9.74 7.12
C LYS A 38 -8.72 8.99 7.89
N PHE A 39 -7.67 8.55 7.19
CA PHE A 39 -6.50 7.96 7.84
C PHE A 39 -5.78 8.99 8.71
N ILE A 40 -5.60 10.22 8.20
CA ILE A 40 -5.01 11.32 8.96
C ILE A 40 -5.82 11.61 10.22
N ASP A 41 -7.14 11.77 10.08
CA ASP A 41 -8.04 12.07 11.19
C ASP A 41 -8.03 10.95 12.24
N TYR A 42 -8.08 9.68 11.81
CA TYR A 42 -8.13 8.52 12.71
C TYR A 42 -6.85 8.34 13.53
N TYR A 43 -5.68 8.65 12.95
CA TYR A 43 -4.39 8.56 13.64
C TYR A 43 -3.91 9.91 14.19
N GLU A 44 -4.78 10.94 14.19
CA GLU A 44 -4.49 12.29 14.65
C GLU A 44 -3.23 12.92 13.99
N LEU A 45 -3.00 12.59 12.71
CA LEU A 45 -1.83 13.01 11.92
C LEU A 45 -2.02 14.39 11.26
N ASN A 46 -2.82 15.28 11.87
CA ASN A 46 -3.25 16.57 11.29
C ASN A 46 -2.10 17.52 10.92
N ASN A 47 -0.89 17.23 11.38
CA ASN A 47 0.32 17.97 11.04
C ASN A 47 0.95 17.55 9.71
N PHE A 48 0.47 16.48 9.09
CA PHE A 48 0.99 15.94 7.83
C PHE A 48 -0.01 16.14 6.70
N ASN A 49 0.51 16.45 5.51
CA ASN A 49 -0.33 16.55 4.32
C ASN A 49 -0.50 15.18 3.62
N ILE A 50 -1.50 15.11 2.73
CA ILE A 50 -1.82 13.90 1.96
C ILE A 50 -0.59 13.31 1.25
N LYS A 51 0.31 14.15 0.71
CA LYS A 51 1.50 13.68 -0.02
C LYS A 51 2.55 13.06 0.91
N GLU A 52 2.69 13.59 2.12
CA GLU A 52 3.58 13.03 3.14
C GLU A 52 3.08 11.66 3.61
N ILE A 53 1.76 11.54 3.82
CA ILE A 53 1.15 10.27 4.17
C ILE A 53 1.25 9.26 3.02
N ASP A 54 0.99 9.66 1.78
CA ASP A 54 1.16 8.80 0.60
C ASP A 54 2.60 8.26 0.52
N LYS A 55 3.60 9.15 0.66
CA LYS A 55 5.02 8.77 0.68
C LYS A 55 5.33 7.80 1.82
N TYR A 56 4.80 8.06 3.01
CA TYR A 56 4.96 7.18 4.17
C TYR A 56 4.36 5.79 3.91
N LEU A 57 3.12 5.71 3.44
CA LEU A 57 2.43 4.45 3.14
C LEU A 57 3.20 3.66 2.08
N TRP A 58 3.73 4.34 1.07
CA TRP A 58 4.55 3.72 0.03
C TRP A 58 5.85 3.14 0.58
N GLN A 59 6.59 3.90 1.39
CA GLN A 59 7.82 3.43 2.04
C GLN A 59 7.54 2.25 2.97
N LEU A 60 6.49 2.35 3.78
CA LEU A 60 6.05 1.29 4.68
C LEU A 60 5.69 0.03 3.90
N GLY A 61 4.95 0.17 2.78
CA GLY A 61 4.53 -0.96 1.96
C GLY A 61 5.70 -1.70 1.33
N LYS A 62 6.80 -1.02 0.99
CA LYS A 62 8.02 -1.70 0.53
C LYS A 62 8.70 -2.53 1.61
N VAL A 63 8.71 -2.03 2.84
CA VAL A 63 9.33 -2.70 3.98
C VAL A 63 8.47 -3.86 4.46
N ALA A 64 7.15 -3.65 4.55
CA ALA A 64 6.18 -4.64 5.02
C ALA A 64 5.87 -5.72 3.97
N PHE A 65 5.84 -5.35 2.69
CA PHE A 65 5.53 -6.24 1.57
C PHE A 65 6.67 -6.25 0.54
N PRO A 66 7.90 -6.66 0.92
CA PRO A 66 9.00 -6.69 -0.03
C PRO A 66 8.63 -7.59 -1.20
N ARG A 67 8.59 -7.04 -2.42
CA ARG A 67 8.48 -7.88 -3.61
C ARG A 67 9.72 -8.76 -3.65
N ASN A 68 9.54 -10.06 -3.42
CA ASN A 68 10.58 -11.05 -3.63
C ASN A 68 10.86 -11.17 -5.14
N TYR A 69 11.67 -10.26 -5.67
CA TYR A 69 12.20 -10.34 -7.04
C TYR A 69 13.16 -11.54 -7.21
N LYS A 70 13.56 -12.22 -6.13
CA LYS A 70 14.40 -13.42 -6.14
C LYS A 70 13.59 -14.71 -6.10
N LYS A 71 12.93 -15.09 -7.20
CA LYS A 71 12.47 -16.48 -7.44
C LYS A 71 12.22 -16.81 -8.92
N GLN A 72 13.03 -16.27 -9.85
CA GLN A 72 13.00 -16.66 -11.27
C GLN A 72 14.36 -17.03 -11.88
N SER A 73 15.41 -17.24 -11.09
CA SER A 73 16.66 -17.85 -11.57
C SER A 73 16.84 -19.24 -10.96
N ASN A 74 16.07 -20.23 -11.45
CA ASN A 74 16.42 -21.67 -11.40
C ASN A 74 15.48 -22.51 -12.30
N LYS A 75 15.32 -22.09 -13.57
CA LYS A 75 14.86 -22.97 -14.67
C LYS A 75 15.81 -22.86 -15.88
N LYS A 76 17.12 -22.94 -15.63
CA LYS A 76 18.16 -23.20 -16.65
C LYS A 76 19.25 -24.10 -16.07
N HIS A 77 18.92 -25.36 -15.82
CA HIS A 77 19.89 -26.44 -15.85
C HIS A 77 19.17 -27.77 -16.12
N ASN A 78 19.73 -28.56 -17.03
CA ASN A 78 19.25 -29.84 -17.57
C ASN A 78 18.38 -29.77 -18.84
N LEU A 79 19.03 -29.45 -19.95
CA LEU A 79 18.59 -29.86 -21.29
C LEU A 79 19.75 -30.42 -22.14
N TYR A 80 20.74 -31.05 -21.47
CA TYR A 80 21.70 -31.94 -22.12
C TYR A 80 21.98 -33.12 -21.18
N LYS A 81 21.25 -34.22 -21.39
CA LYS A 81 21.67 -35.58 -21.06
C LYS A 81 21.08 -36.51 -22.10
#